data_AF-A0AAR5P1X8-F1
#
_entry.id   AF-A0AAR5P1X8-F1
#
_cell.length_a   1.000
_cell.length_b   1.000
_cell.length_c   1.000
_cell.angle_alpha   90.00
_cell.angle_beta   90.00
_cell.angle_gamma   90.00
#
_symmetry.space_group_name_H-M   'P 1'
#
loop_
_entity.id
_entity.type
_entity.pdbx_description
1 polymer ?
#
loop_
_entity_poly.entity_id
_entity_poly.type
_entity_poly.pdbx_seq_one_letter_code
_entity_poly.pdbx_strand_id
1 'polypeptide(L)'
;MVLNKETPFEDICITSDMYPGQMVIQKILLFCAFVCIPWMLLAKPLMIQRARKAASLHLVNHNQLHSATENGDAEQSIHNNTSQTPVAQGQDEMDEEPMAEIYIHQGIHTIEYVLGSTSHTASYLRLWALSLAHAQLSEVLWGMVLNKGLTVEGWASGVALYIFFAVWGALTISILVLMEGLSAFLHTLRLH
;
A
#
# COMPACT_ATOMS: atom_id res chain seq x y z
N MET A 1 23.86 30.37 2.19
CA MET A 1 24.50 30.35 0.85
C MET A 1 25.95 29.91 1.00
N VAL A 2 26.17 28.61 1.21
CA VAL A 2 27.49 27.96 1.22
C VAL A 2 27.25 26.49 0.84
N LEU A 3 27.13 26.22 -0.45
CA LEU A 3 27.23 24.86 -0.98
C LEU A 3 27.99 24.88 -2.31
N ASN A 4 29.02 25.73 -2.39
CA ASN A 4 30.05 25.66 -3.41
C ASN A 4 31.38 25.44 -2.71
N LYS A 5 31.58 24.22 -2.21
CA LYS A 5 32.89 23.72 -1.83
C LYS A 5 33.13 22.53 -2.73
N GLU A 6 33.77 22.79 -3.87
CA GLU A 6 34.28 21.75 -4.75
C GLU A 6 35.24 20.90 -3.92
N THR A 7 34.84 19.66 -3.66
CA THR A 7 35.69 18.67 -3.01
C THR A 7 36.70 18.19 -4.04
N PRO A 8 38.02 18.25 -3.77
CA PRO A 8 39.07 17.86 -4.72
C PRO A 8 39.26 16.33 -4.78
N PHE A 9 38.18 15.57 -4.61
CA PHE A 9 38.21 14.11 -4.66
C PHE A 9 37.25 13.63 -5.76
N GLU A 10 37.87 12.99 -6.76
CA GLU A 10 37.31 12.03 -7.72
C GLU A 10 36.94 12.51 -9.15
N ASP A 11 37.95 12.91 -9.93
CA ASP A 11 37.92 12.89 -11.41
C ASP A 11 37.95 11.45 -12.03
N ILE A 12 37.45 10.42 -11.31
CA ILE A 12 37.59 8.99 -11.70
C ILE A 12 36.25 8.24 -11.94
N CYS A 13 35.09 8.88 -11.75
CA CYS A 13 33.80 8.22 -12.04
C CYS A 13 33.25 8.61 -13.43
N ILE A 14 33.90 8.16 -14.50
CA ILE A 14 33.49 8.38 -15.91
C ILE A 14 32.33 7.44 -16.35
N THR A 15 31.73 6.69 -15.43
CA THR A 15 30.45 6.01 -15.68
C THR A 15 29.54 6.20 -14.48
N SER A 16 28.39 6.83 -14.68
CA SER A 16 27.29 6.93 -13.70
C SER A 16 26.59 5.58 -13.44
N ASP A 17 27.29 4.47 -13.64
CA ASP A 17 26.79 3.12 -13.47
C ASP A 17 27.09 2.64 -12.05
N MET A 18 26.06 2.24 -11.33
CA MET A 18 26.15 1.75 -9.95
C MET A 18 26.74 0.34 -9.88
N TYR A 19 26.59 -0.46 -10.94
CA TYR A 19 27.11 -1.83 -11.05
C TYR A 19 27.28 -2.26 -12.52
N PRO A 20 28.16 -3.25 -12.82
CA PRO A 20 28.40 -3.68 -14.20
C PRO A 20 27.14 -4.33 -14.82
N GLY A 21 26.74 -3.87 -16.01
CA GLY A 21 25.58 -4.40 -16.74
C GLY A 21 24.22 -3.77 -16.38
N GLN A 22 24.21 -2.67 -15.61
CA GLN A 22 22.98 -1.97 -15.16
C GLN A 22 21.97 -1.69 -16.27
N MET A 23 22.42 -1.22 -17.43
CA MET A 23 21.54 -0.87 -18.56
C MET A 23 20.69 -2.04 -19.03
N VAL A 24 21.23 -3.26 -19.06
CA VAL A 24 20.50 -4.46 -19.53
C VAL A 24 19.45 -4.86 -18.51
N ILE A 25 19.81 -4.94 -17.23
CA ILE A 25 18.90 -5.33 -16.15
C ILE A 25 17.79 -4.30 -15.96
N GLN A 26 18.11 -3.00 -16.00
CA GLN A 26 17.13 -1.93 -15.90
C GLN A 26 16.08 -1.98 -17.03
N LYS A 27 16.52 -2.22 -18.27
CA LYS A 27 15.60 -2.36 -19.41
C LYS A 27 14.71 -3.59 -19.30
N ILE A 28 15.24 -4.72 -18.84
CA ILE A 28 14.45 -5.95 -18.62
C ILE A 28 13.40 -5.72 -17.53
N LEU A 29 13.76 -5.15 -16.38
CA LEU A 29 12.81 -4.85 -15.32
C LEU A 29 11.72 -3.88 -15.78
N LEU A 30 12.07 -2.84 -16.53
CA LEU A 30 11.10 -1.89 -17.09
C LEU A 30 10.12 -2.57 -18.05
N PHE A 31 10.62 -3.42 -18.95
CA PHE A 31 9.78 -4.17 -19.87
C PHE A 31 8.82 -5.11 -19.12
N CYS A 32 9.32 -5.85 -18.13
CA CYS A 32 8.49 -6.70 -17.27
C CYS A 32 7.41 -5.89 -16.53
N ALA A 33 7.74 -4.69 -16.03
CA ALA A 33 6.77 -3.81 -15.38
C ALA A 33 5.63 -3.40 -16.33
N PHE A 34 5.94 -3.04 -17.57
CA PHE A 34 4.94 -2.71 -18.59
C PHE A 34 4.07 -3.89 -18.99
N VAL A 35 4.62 -5.11 -19.07
CA VAL A 35 3.87 -6.34 -19.39
C VAL A 35 2.99 -6.79 -18.21
N CYS A 36 3.39 -6.50 -16.97
CA CYS A 36 2.65 -6.89 -15.77
C CYS A 36 1.27 -6.20 -15.66
N ILE A 37 1.16 -4.94 -16.11
CA ILE A 37 -0.09 -4.16 -16.10
C ILE A 37 -1.21 -4.85 -16.93
N PRO A 38 -1.03 -5.17 -18.23
CA PRO A 38 -2.04 -5.86 -19.01
C PRO A 38 -2.24 -7.32 -18.57
N TRP A 39 -1.22 -7.98 -18.03
CA TRP A 39 -1.35 -9.34 -17.50
C TRP A 39 -2.33 -9.40 -16.33
N MET A 40 -2.24 -8.46 -15.39
CA MET A 40 -3.14 -8.37 -14.24
C MET A 40 -4.58 -8.01 -14.64
N LEU A 41 -4.76 -7.27 -15.75
CA LEU A 41 -6.07 -6.89 -16.28
C LEU A 41 -6.76 -8.06 -17.00
N LEU A 42 -6.02 -8.88 -17.76
CA LEU A 42 -6.59 -9.93 -18.62
C LEU A 42 -6.74 -11.31 -17.94
N ALA A 43 -5.98 -11.60 -16.88
CA ALA A 43 -5.98 -12.94 -16.27
C ALA A 43 -7.34 -13.36 -15.68
N LYS A 44 -7.96 -12.51 -14.83
CA LYS A 44 -9.28 -12.80 -14.24
C LYS A 44 -10.43 -12.86 -15.26
N PRO A 45 -10.62 -11.89 -16.17
CA PRO A 45 -11.74 -11.94 -17.12
C PRO A 45 -11.64 -13.12 -18.10
N LEU A 46 -10.42 -13.51 -18.52
CA LEU A 46 -10.24 -14.68 -19.39
C LEU A 46 -10.51 -16.01 -18.67
N MET A 47 -10.18 -16.13 -17.38
CA MET A 47 -10.55 -17.31 -16.60
C MET A 47 -12.07 -17.42 -16.40
N ILE A 48 -12.76 -16.30 -16.14
CA ILE A 48 -14.22 -16.26 -16.01
C ILE A 48 -14.90 -16.60 -17.34
N GLN A 49 -14.40 -16.11 -18.48
CA GLN A 49 -14.94 -16.48 -19.79
C GLN A 49 -14.76 -17.98 -20.10
N ARG A 50 -13.61 -18.56 -19.73
CA ARG A 50 -13.38 -20.01 -19.89
C ARG A 50 -14.26 -20.84 -18.96
N ALA A 51 -14.44 -20.41 -17.72
CA ALA A 51 -15.34 -21.07 -16.76
C ALA A 51 -16.82 -20.99 -17.21
N ARG A 52 -17.27 -19.83 -17.70
CA ARG A 52 -18.63 -19.66 -18.27
C ARG A 52 -18.84 -20.57 -19.48
N LYS A 53 -17.86 -20.69 -20.40
CA LYS A 53 -17.93 -21.62 -21.54
C LYS A 53 -17.96 -23.11 -21.13
N ALA A 54 -17.27 -23.49 -20.06
CA ALA A 54 -17.29 -24.86 -19.55
C ALA A 54 -18.62 -25.19 -18.83
N ALA A 55 -19.15 -24.24 -18.06
CA ALA A 55 -20.44 -24.38 -17.37
C ALA A 55 -21.64 -24.41 -18.34
N SER A 56 -21.63 -23.58 -19.38
CA SER A 56 -22.68 -23.59 -20.42
C SER A 56 -22.75 -24.93 -21.15
N LEU A 57 -21.59 -25.56 -21.38
CA LEU A 57 -21.53 -26.87 -22.04
C LEU A 57 -22.10 -28.00 -21.14
N HIS A 58 -21.94 -27.88 -19.81
CA HIS A 58 -22.48 -28.85 -18.86
C HIS A 58 -24.00 -28.68 -18.63
N LEU A 59 -24.52 -27.44 -18.68
CA LEU A 59 -25.96 -27.17 -18.62
C LEU A 59 -26.71 -27.73 -19.85
N VAL A 60 -26.13 -27.56 -21.05
CA VAL A 60 -26.69 -28.12 -22.30
C VAL A 60 -26.78 -29.65 -22.23
N ASN A 61 -25.79 -30.32 -21.64
CA ASN A 61 -25.80 -31.78 -21.48
C ASN A 61 -26.86 -32.27 -20.48
N HIS A 62 -27.14 -31.52 -19.40
CA HIS A 62 -28.18 -31.88 -18.43
C HIS A 62 -29.60 -31.66 -18.98
N ASN A 63 -29.81 -30.56 -19.72
CA ASN A 63 -31.10 -30.26 -20.35
C ASN A 63 -31.46 -31.28 -21.44
N GLN A 64 -30.46 -31.75 -22.21
CA GLN A 64 -30.65 -32.77 -23.24
C GLN A 64 -31.01 -34.16 -22.66
N LEU A 65 -30.57 -34.45 -21.44
CA LEU A 65 -30.90 -35.71 -20.75
C LEU A 65 -32.31 -35.68 -20.14
N HIS A 66 -32.77 -34.52 -19.65
CA HIS A 66 -34.13 -34.33 -19.17
C HIS A 66 -35.18 -34.40 -20.30
N SER A 67 -34.88 -33.86 -21.49
CA SER A 67 -35.77 -34.00 -22.67
C SER A 67 -35.87 -35.43 -23.22
N ALA A 68 -34.97 -36.34 -22.84
CA ALA A 68 -35.03 -37.75 -23.22
C ALA A 68 -35.82 -38.63 -22.21
N THR A 69 -36.22 -38.08 -21.06
CA THR A 69 -36.95 -38.80 -20.00
C THR A 69 -38.40 -38.33 -19.82
N GLU A 70 -38.86 -37.34 -20.60
CA GLU A 70 -40.27 -36.87 -20.59
C GLU A 70 -41.22 -37.77 -21.41
N ASN A 71 -41.18 -39.08 -21.20
CA ASN A 71 -42.13 -40.06 -21.74
C ASN A 71 -42.36 -41.21 -20.74
N GLY A 72 -42.62 -40.91 -19.47
CA GLY A 72 -42.89 -41.95 -18.45
C GLY A 72 -43.54 -41.39 -17.19
N ASP A 73 -44.77 -41.83 -16.95
CA ASP A 73 -45.73 -41.50 -15.90
C ASP A 73 -45.25 -41.36 -14.42
N ALA A 74 -45.91 -40.39 -13.76
CA ALA A 74 -46.48 -40.39 -12.40
C ALA A 74 -45.64 -40.20 -11.10
N GLU A 75 -46.19 -39.27 -10.28
CA GLU A 75 -46.23 -39.19 -8.80
C GLU A 75 -45.31 -38.19 -8.03
N GLN A 76 -46.00 -37.32 -7.27
CA GLN A 76 -45.68 -36.55 -6.04
C GLN A 76 -44.46 -37.03 -5.19
N SER A 77 -43.76 -36.29 -4.32
CA SER A 77 -43.83 -34.94 -3.72
C SER A 77 -42.71 -34.77 -2.64
N ILE A 78 -42.47 -33.53 -2.17
CA ILE A 78 -41.94 -33.10 -0.83
C ILE A 78 -40.42 -33.10 -0.51
N HIS A 79 -39.88 -31.87 -0.38
CA HIS A 79 -39.08 -31.25 0.72
C HIS A 79 -38.07 -32.11 1.54
N ASN A 80 -36.79 -31.70 1.64
CA ASN A 80 -36.18 -31.20 2.89
C ASN A 80 -34.77 -30.60 2.70
N ASN A 81 -34.55 -29.52 3.42
CA ASN A 81 -33.36 -28.70 3.60
C ASN A 81 -32.40 -29.37 4.61
N THR A 82 -31.08 -29.16 4.52
CA THR A 82 -30.13 -28.94 5.65
C THR A 82 -28.67 -28.90 5.15
N SER A 83 -28.22 -27.65 4.92
CA SER A 83 -26.90 -27.06 5.21
C SER A 83 -25.60 -27.82 4.87
N GLN A 84 -24.90 -27.33 3.84
CA GLN A 84 -23.63 -26.58 4.03
C GLN A 84 -23.21 -25.88 2.72
N THR A 85 -23.28 -24.55 2.74
CA THR A 85 -22.74 -23.58 1.75
C THR A 85 -23.15 -23.75 0.28
N PRO A 86 -24.31 -23.20 -0.12
CA PRO A 86 -24.57 -22.86 -1.50
C PRO A 86 -24.44 -21.34 -1.66
N VAL A 87 -23.30 -20.83 -2.14
CA VAL A 87 -23.33 -19.58 -2.94
C VAL A 87 -23.60 -19.99 -4.39
N ALA A 88 -24.74 -20.65 -4.56
CA ALA A 88 -25.28 -21.12 -5.81
C ALA A 88 -26.80 -20.94 -5.68
N GLN A 89 -27.22 -19.69 -5.83
CA GLN A 89 -28.61 -19.25 -5.89
C GLN A 89 -28.55 -17.91 -6.61
N GLY A 90 -29.28 -17.63 -7.69
CA GLY A 90 -30.14 -18.38 -8.59
C GLY A 90 -30.06 -17.57 -9.91
N GLN A 91 -30.26 -18.15 -11.09
CA GLN A 91 -31.54 -18.52 -11.66
C GLN A 91 -31.52 -17.89 -13.06
N ASP A 92 -31.91 -18.67 -14.06
CA ASP A 92 -32.01 -18.30 -15.47
C ASP A 92 -32.51 -16.87 -15.73
N GLU A 93 -31.56 -15.95 -15.91
CA GLU A 93 -31.71 -14.84 -16.83
C GLU A 93 -30.47 -14.81 -17.72
N MET A 94 -30.70 -14.79 -19.02
CA MET A 94 -29.76 -14.44 -20.08
C MET A 94 -29.29 -12.98 -19.95
N ASP A 95 -29.01 -12.50 -18.74
CA ASP A 95 -28.21 -11.30 -18.54
C ASP A 95 -26.77 -11.77 -18.45
N GLU A 96 -26.21 -11.91 -19.65
CA GLU A 96 -24.82 -11.61 -19.95
C GLU A 96 -24.47 -10.28 -19.26
N GLU A 97 -24.15 -10.31 -17.97
CA GLU A 97 -23.49 -9.21 -17.27
C GLU A 97 -22.36 -8.82 -18.23
N PRO A 98 -22.47 -7.64 -18.87
CA PRO A 98 -21.79 -7.43 -20.13
C PRO A 98 -20.33 -7.63 -19.82
N MET A 99 -19.61 -8.39 -20.64
CA MET A 99 -18.17 -8.61 -20.41
C MET A 99 -17.44 -7.28 -20.12
N ALA A 100 -17.96 -6.18 -20.68
CA ALA A 100 -17.64 -4.80 -20.37
C ALA A 100 -17.65 -4.42 -18.88
N GLU A 101 -18.66 -4.78 -18.09
CA GLU A 101 -18.75 -4.47 -16.65
C GLU A 101 -17.65 -5.17 -15.84
N ILE A 102 -17.35 -6.43 -16.17
CA ILE A 102 -16.22 -7.18 -15.58
C ILE A 102 -14.89 -6.51 -15.95
N TYR A 103 -14.73 -6.06 -17.20
CA TYR A 103 -13.55 -5.32 -17.64
C TYR A 103 -13.41 -3.96 -16.93
N ILE A 104 -14.52 -3.24 -16.72
CA ILE A 104 -14.53 -1.96 -16.01
C ILE A 104 -14.12 -2.16 -14.54
N HIS A 105 -14.74 -3.12 -13.84
CA HIS A 105 -14.41 -3.41 -12.44
C HIS A 105 -12.95 -3.85 -12.26
N GLN A 106 -12.45 -4.74 -13.13
CA GLN A 106 -11.06 -5.18 -13.11
C GLN A 106 -10.09 -4.04 -13.47
N GLY A 107 -10.49 -3.12 -14.34
CA GLY A 107 -9.74 -1.91 -14.66
C GLY A 107 -9.58 -0.98 -13.45
N ILE A 108 -10.67 -0.73 -12.71
CA ILE A 108 -10.65 0.06 -11.47
C ILE A 108 -9.71 -0.58 -10.45
N HIS A 109 -9.84 -1.88 -10.20
CA HIS A 109 -8.98 -2.61 -9.27
C HIS A 109 -7.50 -2.57 -9.69
N THR A 110 -7.20 -2.58 -10.99
CA THR A 110 -5.83 -2.46 -11.49
C THR A 110 -5.24 -1.08 -11.21
N ILE A 111 -6.01 -0.02 -11.43
CA ILE A 111 -5.59 1.36 -11.16
C ILE A 111 -5.42 1.58 -9.66
N GLU A 112 -6.37 1.12 -8.85
CA GLU A 112 -6.30 1.19 -7.39
C GLU A 112 -5.06 0.48 -6.86
N TYR A 113 -4.73 -0.70 -7.38
CA TYR A 113 -3.53 -1.43 -6.99
C TYR A 113 -2.23 -0.69 -7.36
N VAL A 114 -2.10 -0.17 -8.58
CA VAL A 114 -0.89 0.54 -9.02
C VAL A 114 -0.71 1.87 -8.28
N LEU A 115 -1.79 2.63 -8.09
CA LEU A 115 -1.75 3.88 -7.34
C LEU A 115 -1.56 3.63 -5.84
N GLY A 116 -2.20 2.61 -5.30
CA GLY A 116 -2.06 2.18 -3.91
C GLY A 116 -0.63 1.75 -3.59
N SER A 117 -0.04 0.85 -4.38
CA SER A 117 1.36 0.39 -4.18
C SER A 117 2.38 1.53 -4.25
N THR A 118 2.21 2.47 -5.19
CA THR A 118 3.06 3.68 -5.27
C THR A 118 2.85 4.59 -4.06
N SER A 119 1.60 4.78 -3.62
CA SER A 119 1.24 5.60 -2.47
C SER A 119 1.78 5.03 -1.15
N HIS A 120 1.63 3.73 -0.92
CA HIS A 120 2.21 3.05 0.23
C HIS A 120 3.73 3.21 0.26
N THR A 121 4.40 3.04 -0.88
CA THR A 121 5.85 3.26 -1.01
C THR A 121 6.24 4.71 -0.67
N ALA A 122 5.53 5.71 -1.21
CA ALA A 122 5.78 7.12 -0.94
C ALA A 122 5.48 7.53 0.51
N SER A 123 4.50 6.87 1.17
CA SER A 123 4.15 7.13 2.56
C SER A 123 5.33 6.87 3.52
N TYR A 124 6.20 5.90 3.21
CA TYR A 124 7.42 5.65 4.01
C TYR A 124 8.40 6.82 4.00
N LEU A 125 8.49 7.59 2.91
CA LEU A 125 9.33 8.78 2.84
C LEU A 125 8.87 9.85 3.85
N ARG A 126 7.56 9.92 4.11
CA ARG A 126 7.00 10.82 5.12
C ARG A 126 7.44 10.45 6.53
N LEU A 127 7.52 9.16 6.84
CA LEU A 127 8.03 8.68 8.13
C LEU A 127 9.51 9.03 8.31
N TRP A 128 10.30 8.88 7.25
CA TRP A 128 11.70 9.30 7.25
C TRP A 128 11.85 10.81 7.46
N ALA A 129 11.06 11.63 6.77
CA ALA A 129 11.07 13.09 6.93
C ALA A 129 10.65 13.54 8.34
N LEU A 130 9.62 12.90 8.92
CA LEU A 130 9.19 13.16 10.30
C LEU A 130 10.31 12.79 11.30
N SER A 131 11.01 11.68 11.08
CA SER A 131 12.15 11.28 11.90
C SER A 131 13.30 12.28 11.81
N LEU A 132 13.62 12.78 10.61
CA LEU A 132 14.66 13.80 10.42
C LEU A 132 14.30 15.12 11.11
N ALA A 133 13.05 15.58 10.97
CA ALA A 133 12.58 16.79 11.63
C ALA A 133 12.61 16.66 13.16
N HIS A 134 12.21 15.51 13.71
CA HIS A 134 12.28 15.24 15.14
C HIS A 134 13.71 15.30 15.68
N ALA A 135 14.66 14.68 14.98
CA ALA A 135 16.08 14.74 15.34
C ALA A 135 16.61 16.18 15.32
N GLN A 136 16.27 16.95 14.27
CA GLN A 136 16.73 18.32 14.12
C GLN A 136 16.09 19.28 15.15
N LEU A 137 14.80 19.11 15.45
CA LEU A 137 14.12 19.91 16.49
C LEU A 137 14.71 19.65 17.88
N SER A 138 15.06 18.39 18.18
CA SER A 138 15.70 18.02 19.46
C SER A 138 17.07 18.69 19.62
N GLU A 139 17.88 18.70 18.56
CA GLU A 139 19.20 19.37 18.56
C GLU A 139 19.07 20.89 18.75
N VAL A 140 18.12 21.54 18.07
CA VAL A 140 17.87 22.98 18.22
C VAL A 140 17.37 23.31 19.63
N LEU A 141 16.49 22.50 20.22
CA LEU A 141 15.97 22.69 21.58
C LEU A 141 17.09 22.55 22.62
N TRP A 142 17.96 21.55 22.45
CA TRP A 142 19.18 21.39 23.25
C TRP A 142 20.10 22.62 23.15
N GLY A 143 20.42 23.05 21.92
CA GLY A 143 21.32 24.16 21.67
C GLY A 143 20.78 25.52 22.15
N MET A 144 19.47 25.76 22.04
CA MET A 144 18.87 27.04 22.44
C MET A 144 18.55 27.12 23.92
N VAL A 145 18.13 26.04 24.58
CA VAL A 145 17.64 26.09 25.97
C VAL A 145 18.67 25.55 26.95
N LEU A 146 19.16 24.33 26.75
CA LEU A 146 20.04 23.68 27.73
C LEU A 146 21.48 24.21 27.68
N ASN A 147 22.03 24.42 26.47
CA ASN A 147 23.38 24.96 26.32
C ASN A 147 23.50 26.37 26.90
N LYS A 148 22.51 27.24 26.68
CA LYS A 148 22.45 28.57 27.32
C LYS A 148 22.35 28.49 28.84
N GLY A 149 21.61 27.51 29.37
CA GLY A 149 21.52 27.26 30.81
C GLY A 149 22.84 26.78 31.44
N LEU A 150 23.67 26.05 30.67
CA LEU A 150 24.99 25.58 31.10
C LEU A 150 26.06 26.67 31.09
N THR A 151 25.95 27.66 30.21
CA THR A 151 26.93 28.77 30.11
C THR A 151 26.85 29.81 31.24
N VAL A 152 25.92 29.65 32.19
CA VAL A 152 25.79 30.57 33.33
C VAL A 152 26.83 30.23 34.40
N GLU A 153 27.92 30.99 34.45
CA GLU A 153 28.99 30.81 35.44
C GLU A 153 28.67 31.50 36.77
N GLY A 154 28.82 30.79 37.90
CA GLY A 154 28.65 31.33 39.25
C GLY A 154 28.29 30.28 40.32
N TRP A 155 28.36 30.63 41.61
CA TRP A 155 27.94 29.75 42.73
C TRP A 155 26.43 29.42 42.69
N ALA A 156 25.62 30.32 42.13
CA ALA A 156 24.17 30.12 41.93
C ALA A 156 23.82 29.30 40.66
N SER A 157 24.82 28.86 39.90
CA SER A 157 24.63 28.08 38.66
C SER A 157 23.85 26.77 38.88
N GLY A 158 24.02 26.10 40.02
CA GLY A 158 23.30 24.85 40.31
C GLY A 158 21.78 25.03 40.38
N VAL A 159 21.29 26.12 40.99
CA VAL A 159 19.85 26.42 41.07
C VAL A 159 19.33 26.89 39.71
N ALA A 160 20.09 27.72 39.00
CA ALA A 160 19.73 28.16 37.65
C ALA A 160 19.64 26.99 36.67
N LEU A 161 20.61 26.06 36.69
CA LEU A 161 20.63 24.87 35.85
C LEU A 161 19.41 23.98 36.13
N TYR A 162 19.02 23.80 37.39
CA TYR A 162 17.81 23.05 37.73
C TYR A 162 16.54 23.66 37.11
N ILE A 163 16.40 24.99 37.14
CA ILE A 163 15.25 25.69 36.54
C ILE A 163 15.27 25.56 35.01
N PHE A 164 16.42 25.80 34.37
CA PHE A 164 16.54 25.67 32.92
C PHE A 164 16.35 24.22 32.44
N PHE A 165 16.80 23.24 33.21
CA PHE A 165 16.57 21.82 32.95
C PHE A 165 15.09 21.47 33.06
N ALA A 166 14.38 21.99 34.07
CA ALA A 166 12.94 21.79 34.22
C ALA A 166 12.14 22.37 33.04
N VAL A 167 12.51 23.57 32.56
CA VAL A 167 11.89 24.20 31.38
C VAL A 167 12.20 23.42 30.10
N TRP A 168 13.45 23.00 29.90
CA TRP A 168 13.86 22.17 28.76
C TRP A 168 13.11 20.82 28.73
N GLY A 169 13.00 20.16 29.88
CA GLY A 169 12.28 18.90 30.03
C GLY A 169 10.78 19.04 29.77
N ALA A 170 10.16 20.11 30.29
CA ALA A 170 8.75 20.40 30.05
C ALA A 170 8.46 20.66 28.55
N LEU A 171 9.31 21.44 27.87
CA LEU A 171 9.17 21.69 26.42
C LEU A 171 9.40 20.42 25.59
N THR A 172 10.34 19.57 26.00
CA THR A 172 10.59 18.28 25.35
C THR A 172 9.37 17.36 25.46
N ILE A 173 8.80 17.20 26.65
CA ILE A 173 7.61 16.37 26.84
C ILE A 173 6.41 16.96 26.08
N SER A 174 6.20 18.28 26.14
CA SER A 174 5.03 18.89 25.53
C SER A 174 5.08 18.93 24.00
N ILE A 175 6.23 19.23 23.40
CA ILE A 175 6.36 19.46 21.96
C ILE A 175 6.85 18.18 21.26
N LEU A 176 8.01 17.66 21.68
CA LEU A 176 8.66 16.53 21.03
C LEU A 176 7.94 15.19 21.28
N VAL A 177 7.32 15.01 22.45
CA VAL A 177 6.64 13.73 22.79
C VAL A 177 5.15 13.80 22.50
N LEU A 178 4.43 14.80 23.00
CA LEU A 178 2.98 14.86 22.82
C LEU A 178 2.57 15.28 21.41
N MET A 179 3.03 16.44 20.92
CA MET A 179 2.58 16.93 19.61
C MET A 179 3.10 16.09 18.45
N GLU A 180 4.41 15.83 18.41
CA GLU A 180 5.00 15.02 17.35
C GLU A 180 4.59 13.53 17.47
N GLY A 181 4.48 13.01 18.69
CA GLY A 181 4.05 11.62 18.93
C GLY A 181 2.59 11.37 18.54
N LEU A 182 1.67 12.28 18.84
CA LEU A 182 0.27 12.19 18.40
C LEU A 182 0.14 12.33 16.87
N SER A 183 0.92 13.23 16.26
CA SER A 183 0.97 13.40 14.81
C SER A 183 1.43 12.11 14.12
N ALA A 184 2.50 11.49 14.61
CA ALA A 184 3.01 10.20 14.12
C ALA A 184 1.98 9.08 14.30
N PHE A 185 1.34 9.01 15.47
CA PHE A 185 0.31 8.01 15.77
C PHE A 185 -0.91 8.12 14.85
N LEU A 186 -1.44 9.33 14.65
CA LEU A 186 -2.53 9.57 13.69
C LEU A 186 -2.12 9.24 12.25
N HIS A 187 -0.85 9.45 11.92
CA HIS A 187 -0.31 9.09 10.61
C HIS A 187 -0.31 7.57 10.38
N THR A 188 0.02 6.79 11.42
CA THR A 188 -0.04 5.32 11.37
C THR A 188 -1.47 4.79 11.33
N LEU A 189 -2.41 5.42 12.05
CA LEU A 189 -3.83 5.04 12.04
C LEU A 189 -4.52 5.26 10.69
N ARG A 190 -4.00 6.16 9.85
CA ARG A 190 -4.51 6.37 8.49
C ARG A 190 -3.96 5.37 7.48
N LEU A 191 -2.83 4.73 7.80
CA LEU A 191 -2.15 3.79 6.89
C LEU A 191 -2.66 2.35 7.07
N HIS A 192 -3.30 2.05 8.21
CA HIS A 192 -4.01 0.81 8.50
C HIS A 192 -5.50 0.95 8.20
#